data_AF-A0A3D2WKV6-F1
#
_entry.id   AF-A0A3D2WKV6-F1
#
_cell.length_a   1.000
_cell.length_b   1.000
_cell.length_c   1.000
_cell.angle_alpha   90.00
_cell.angle_beta   90.00
_cell.angle_gamma   90.00
#
_symmetry.space_group_name_H-M   'P 1'
#
loop_
_entity.id
_entity.type
_entity.pdbx_description
1 polymer ?
#
loop_
_entity_poly.entity_id
_entity_poly.type
_entity_poly.pdbx_seq_one_letter_code
_entity_poly.pdbx_strand_id
1 'polypeptide(L)'
;MSLDLRTPIGLAKSTLLHRLRVLGVPWGQSIGAGKSRGTFREKWVLAWEPEFAINLVENLAYGSTLEQAANNKVIEALAHETQLPQLADCVLSTLESQLSNALAHGIQRLSQVAAQTNDVNGLLKAIPSLIDIHRYGTARTLPMDEIAVIIERLAAQAAIALPYAAHGIDAEEAAALSQLLLKAHRAFDLFDLSDDLRCNWWSAIWQLIEHSSSHKQLVGCCAYLWYADSRFKDDELKHLFGKNLSAAIPVQSAAYFFEGFFGEAAQVLRYEKSLLAIVNQWIQQLEEDKFIECLPLFRRVFMNLDALERQSLLHALINKKQQGQEYRMLTHILPVWSQQMQQVGALFTEETV
;
A
#
# COMPACT_ATOMS: atom_id res chain seq x y z
N MET A 1 -23.34 -5.61 -13.84
CA MET A 1 -24.05 -6.58 -12.98
C MET A 1 -23.44 -6.57 -11.59
N SER A 2 -24.24 -6.67 -10.52
CA SER A 2 -23.75 -6.84 -9.14
C SER A 2 -24.17 -8.22 -8.64
N LEU A 3 -23.25 -8.97 -8.03
CA LEU A 3 -23.49 -10.30 -7.46
C LEU A 3 -23.41 -10.23 -5.93
N ASP A 4 -24.28 -10.97 -5.23
CA ASP A 4 -24.20 -11.21 -3.79
C ASP A 4 -23.78 -12.67 -3.56
N LEU A 5 -22.55 -12.86 -3.07
CA LEU A 5 -21.92 -14.17 -2.89
C LEU A 5 -22.55 -15.00 -1.77
N ARG A 6 -23.38 -14.40 -0.93
CA ARG A 6 -24.15 -15.11 0.11
C ARG A 6 -25.35 -15.86 -0.46
N THR A 7 -25.76 -15.51 -1.69
CA THR A 7 -26.85 -16.21 -2.38
C THR A 7 -26.28 -17.34 -3.23
N PRO A 8 -26.89 -18.54 -3.26
CA PRO A 8 -26.41 -19.65 -4.09
C PRO A 8 -26.27 -19.28 -5.57
N ILE A 9 -27.19 -18.46 -6.08
CA ILE A 9 -27.20 -18.02 -7.49
C ILE A 9 -26.10 -16.98 -7.77
N GLY A 10 -25.82 -16.08 -6.82
CA GLY A 10 -24.74 -15.11 -6.95
C GLY A 10 -23.38 -15.79 -6.92
N LEU A 11 -23.21 -16.76 -6.02
CA LEU A 11 -22.03 -17.60 -5.94
C LEU A 11 -21.81 -18.40 -7.25
N ALA A 12 -22.85 -19.07 -7.77
CA ALA A 12 -22.75 -19.83 -9.01
C ALA A 12 -22.36 -18.95 -10.22
N LYS A 13 -22.89 -17.72 -10.29
CA LYS A 13 -22.52 -16.75 -11.33
C LYS A 13 -21.07 -16.29 -11.19
N SER A 14 -20.62 -15.97 -9.98
CA SER A 14 -19.22 -15.60 -9.71
C SER A 14 -18.29 -16.75 -10.14
N THR A 15 -18.56 -17.97 -9.66
CA THR A 15 -17.80 -19.17 -10.00
C THR A 15 -17.72 -19.41 -11.50
N LEU A 16 -18.82 -19.28 -12.23
CA LEU A 16 -18.83 -19.40 -13.69
C LEU A 16 -17.90 -18.36 -14.34
N LEU A 17 -17.98 -17.08 -13.95
CA LEU A 17 -17.18 -16.02 -14.52
C LEU A 17 -15.68 -16.20 -14.23
N HIS A 18 -15.33 -16.63 -13.01
CA HIS A 18 -13.94 -16.96 -12.66
C HIS A 18 -13.42 -18.18 -13.44
N ARG A 19 -14.21 -19.24 -13.60
CA ARG A 19 -13.85 -20.41 -14.42
C ARG A 19 -13.64 -20.03 -15.89
N LEU A 20 -14.50 -19.20 -16.45
CA LEU A 20 -14.34 -18.73 -17.83
C LEU A 20 -13.06 -17.89 -18.00
N ARG A 21 -12.73 -17.00 -17.06
CA ARG A 21 -11.46 -16.25 -17.10
C ARG A 21 -10.23 -17.16 -17.07
N VAL A 22 -10.22 -18.17 -16.21
CA VAL A 22 -9.16 -19.20 -16.16
C VAL A 22 -9.00 -19.91 -17.50
N LEU A 23 -10.11 -20.16 -18.20
CA LEU A 23 -10.10 -20.78 -19.52
C LEU A 23 -9.66 -19.84 -20.65
N GLY A 24 -9.41 -18.55 -20.38
CA GLY A 24 -9.10 -17.55 -21.41
C GLY A 24 -10.36 -17.01 -22.10
N VAL A 25 -11.50 -17.05 -21.41
CA VAL A 25 -12.79 -16.53 -21.88
C VAL A 25 -13.23 -15.39 -20.95
N PRO A 26 -12.70 -14.16 -21.13
CA PRO A 26 -12.99 -13.02 -20.24
C PRO A 26 -14.36 -12.40 -20.51
N TRP A 27 -15.43 -13.22 -20.57
CA TRP A 27 -16.81 -12.75 -20.76
C TRP A 27 -17.23 -11.73 -19.70
N GLY A 28 -16.71 -11.87 -18.49
CA GLY A 28 -16.84 -10.86 -17.43
C GLY A 28 -15.51 -10.19 -17.09
N GLN A 29 -15.54 -8.87 -16.97
CA GLN A 29 -14.48 -8.07 -16.35
C GLN A 29 -14.95 -7.57 -14.99
N SER A 30 -14.21 -7.91 -13.94
CA SER A 30 -14.46 -7.39 -12.59
C SER A 30 -14.04 -5.93 -12.51
N ILE A 31 -14.93 -5.05 -12.05
CA ILE A 31 -14.64 -3.61 -11.81
C ILE A 31 -14.13 -3.40 -10.37
N GLY A 32 -13.82 -4.48 -9.66
CA GLY A 32 -13.49 -4.47 -8.24
C GLY A 32 -14.72 -4.28 -7.35
N ALA A 33 -14.61 -4.76 -6.11
CA ALA A 33 -15.46 -4.26 -5.04
C ALA A 33 -15.06 -2.79 -4.84
N GLY A 34 -15.94 -1.83 -5.13
CA GLY A 34 -15.66 -0.42 -4.79
C GLY A 34 -15.34 -0.25 -3.29
N LYS A 35 -15.11 0.98 -2.82
CA LYS A 35 -14.83 1.34 -1.39
C LYS A 35 -15.87 0.87 -0.34
N SER A 36 -16.83 0.03 -0.71
CA SER A 36 -17.81 -0.65 0.13
C SER A 36 -17.18 -1.90 0.76
N ARG A 37 -16.97 -1.83 2.07
CA ARG A 37 -16.46 -2.79 3.06
C ARG A 37 -17.13 -4.18 3.16
N GLY A 38 -17.60 -4.76 2.07
CA GLY A 38 -18.23 -6.09 2.07
C GLY A 38 -17.59 -7.03 1.07
N THR A 39 -16.82 -8.01 1.56
CA THR A 39 -16.21 -9.14 0.83
C THR A 39 -17.22 -10.08 0.15
N PHE A 40 -18.51 -9.73 0.16
CA PHE A 40 -19.61 -10.55 -0.35
C PHE A 40 -20.26 -9.98 -1.62
N ARG A 41 -19.75 -8.87 -2.17
CA ARG A 41 -20.30 -8.26 -3.39
C ARG A 41 -19.24 -8.10 -4.46
N GLU A 42 -19.56 -8.62 -5.63
CA GLU A 42 -18.75 -8.43 -6.84
C GLU A 42 -19.50 -7.60 -7.87
N LYS A 43 -18.76 -6.82 -8.65
CA LYS A 43 -19.29 -6.04 -9.77
C LYS A 43 -18.61 -6.46 -11.06
N TRP A 44 -19.42 -6.85 -12.05
CA TRP A 44 -18.97 -7.36 -13.33
C TRP A 44 -19.57 -6.58 -14.48
N VAL A 45 -18.76 -6.27 -15.49
CA VAL A 45 -19.21 -5.88 -16.82
C VAL A 45 -19.12 -7.10 -17.70
N LEU A 46 -20.22 -7.43 -18.38
CA LEU A 46 -20.27 -8.55 -19.30
C LEU A 46 -20.30 -8.01 -20.72
N ALA A 47 -19.39 -8.50 -21.55
CA ALA A 47 -19.35 -8.20 -22.97
C ALA A 47 -18.98 -9.51 -23.68
N TRP A 48 -19.85 -10.00 -24.56
CA TRP A 48 -19.58 -11.22 -25.32
C TRP A 48 -18.86 -10.88 -26.62
N GLU A 49 -17.82 -11.65 -26.93
CA GLU A 49 -17.06 -11.57 -28.18
C GLU A 49 -17.12 -12.92 -28.90
N PRO A 50 -17.27 -12.97 -30.24
CA PRO A 50 -17.35 -14.23 -30.99
C PRO A 50 -16.18 -15.19 -30.74
N GLU A 51 -14.97 -14.67 -30.50
CA GLU A 51 -13.74 -15.40 -30.21
C GLU A 51 -13.88 -16.30 -28.97
N PHE A 52 -14.77 -15.93 -28.03
CA PHE A 52 -15.02 -16.73 -26.82
C PHE A 52 -15.61 -18.09 -27.14
N ALA A 53 -16.38 -18.23 -28.22
CA ALA A 53 -16.89 -19.53 -28.65
C ALA A 53 -15.74 -20.44 -29.12
N ILE A 54 -14.75 -19.88 -29.82
CA ILE A 54 -13.57 -20.61 -30.29
C ILE A 54 -12.75 -21.07 -29.08
N ASN A 55 -12.45 -20.15 -28.16
CA ASN A 55 -11.71 -20.48 -26.94
C ASN A 55 -12.43 -21.57 -26.13
N LEU A 56 -13.77 -21.56 -26.03
CA LEU A 56 -14.52 -22.62 -25.36
C LEU A 56 -14.33 -24.00 -26.03
N VAL A 57 -14.33 -24.05 -27.37
CA VAL A 57 -14.10 -25.28 -28.13
C VAL A 57 -12.68 -25.80 -27.94
N GLU A 58 -11.68 -24.92 -27.97
CA GLU A 58 -10.28 -25.30 -27.72
C GLU A 58 -10.09 -25.90 -26.33
N ASN A 59 -10.80 -25.36 -25.32
CA ASN A 59 -10.71 -25.86 -23.95
C ASN A 59 -11.39 -27.23 -23.74
N LEU A 60 -12.11 -27.79 -24.73
CA LEU A 60 -12.62 -29.17 -24.66
C LEU A 60 -11.48 -30.20 -24.54
N ALA A 61 -10.27 -29.88 -25.00
CA ALA A 61 -9.08 -30.69 -24.80
C ALA A 61 -8.79 -30.95 -23.31
N TYR A 62 -9.20 -30.04 -22.44
CA TYR A 62 -9.01 -30.13 -20.99
C TYR A 62 -10.19 -30.78 -20.26
N GLY A 63 -11.34 -30.97 -20.90
CA GLY A 63 -12.50 -31.61 -20.28
C GLY A 63 -13.83 -31.27 -20.94
N SER A 64 -14.84 -32.11 -20.71
CA SER A 64 -16.17 -31.96 -21.31
C SER A 64 -17.08 -30.98 -20.56
N THR A 65 -16.65 -30.51 -19.39
CA THR A 65 -17.35 -29.49 -18.60
C THR A 65 -16.42 -28.32 -18.28
N LEU A 66 -16.96 -27.13 -18.07
CA LEU A 66 -16.17 -25.94 -17.67
C LEU A 66 -15.37 -26.19 -16.40
N GLU A 67 -15.91 -26.96 -15.46
CA GLU A 67 -15.20 -27.31 -14.22
C GLU A 67 -13.99 -28.20 -14.48
N GLN A 68 -14.16 -29.27 -15.26
CA GLN A 68 -13.09 -30.21 -15.59
C GLN A 68 -12.01 -29.51 -16.41
N ALA A 69 -12.41 -28.77 -17.45
CA ALA A 69 -11.49 -28.03 -18.29
C ALA A 69 -10.67 -27.02 -17.47
N ALA A 70 -11.33 -26.25 -16.59
CA ALA A 70 -10.63 -25.25 -15.78
C ALA A 70 -9.71 -25.90 -14.75
N ASN A 71 -10.12 -26.98 -14.09
CA ASN A 71 -9.23 -27.72 -13.19
C ASN A 71 -7.98 -28.21 -13.92
N ASN A 72 -8.15 -28.93 -15.03
CA ASN A 72 -7.03 -29.56 -15.74
C ASN A 72 -6.07 -28.53 -16.34
N LYS A 73 -6.59 -27.44 -16.92
CA LYS A 73 -5.77 -26.36 -17.45
C LYS A 73 -4.94 -25.67 -16.36
N VAL A 74 -5.53 -25.43 -15.19
CA VAL A 74 -4.80 -24.84 -14.06
C VAL A 74 -3.78 -25.81 -13.49
N ILE A 75 -4.10 -27.11 -13.36
CA ILE A 75 -3.15 -28.12 -12.92
C ILE A 75 -1.92 -28.17 -13.86
N GLU A 76 -2.14 -28.14 -15.17
CA GLU A 76 -1.04 -28.08 -16.14
C GLU A 76 -0.20 -26.81 -15.98
N ALA A 77 -0.82 -25.64 -15.81
CA ALA A 77 -0.12 -24.39 -15.58
C ALA A 77 0.70 -24.41 -14.28
N LEU A 78 0.11 -24.88 -13.18
CA LEU A 78 0.76 -24.99 -11.87
C LEU A 78 1.97 -25.94 -11.91
N ALA A 79 1.92 -27.01 -12.71
CA ALA A 79 3.03 -27.95 -12.83
C ALA A 79 4.31 -27.30 -13.38
N HIS A 80 4.17 -26.31 -14.26
CA HIS A 80 5.29 -25.62 -14.91
C HIS A 80 5.70 -24.33 -14.20
N GLU A 81 4.86 -23.79 -13.32
CA GLU A 81 5.17 -22.56 -12.60
C GLU A 81 6.23 -22.81 -11.52
N THR A 82 7.19 -21.89 -11.45
CA THR A 82 8.35 -21.92 -10.55
C THR A 82 8.43 -20.68 -9.68
N GLN A 83 7.72 -19.63 -10.04
CA GLN A 83 7.70 -18.38 -9.32
C GLN A 83 6.64 -18.43 -8.23
N LEU A 84 7.10 -18.28 -6.98
CA LEU A 84 6.25 -18.37 -5.79
C LEU A 84 5.07 -17.37 -5.80
N PRO A 85 5.23 -16.10 -6.22
CA PRO A 85 4.10 -15.16 -6.27
C PRO A 85 3.02 -15.59 -7.26
N GLN A 86 3.42 -16.02 -8.47
CA GLN A 86 2.52 -16.47 -9.51
C GLN A 86 1.77 -17.73 -9.11
N LEU A 87 2.44 -18.65 -8.40
CA LEU A 87 1.78 -19.81 -7.78
C LEU A 87 0.73 -19.36 -6.77
N ALA A 88 1.07 -18.43 -5.86
CA ALA A 88 0.14 -17.98 -4.82
C ALA A 88 -1.11 -17.31 -5.44
N ASP A 89 -0.92 -16.47 -6.46
CA ASP A 89 -2.02 -15.84 -7.20
C ASP A 89 -2.88 -16.87 -7.95
N CYS A 90 -2.25 -17.87 -8.57
CA CYS A 90 -2.96 -18.93 -9.27
C CYS A 90 -3.81 -19.77 -8.28
N VAL A 91 -3.24 -20.12 -7.12
CA VAL A 91 -3.97 -20.84 -6.06
C VAL A 91 -5.12 -20.01 -5.50
N LEU A 92 -4.94 -18.71 -5.27
CA LEU A 92 -6.03 -17.82 -4.89
C LEU A 92 -7.15 -17.84 -5.95
N SER A 93 -6.78 -17.78 -7.23
CA SER A 93 -7.77 -17.89 -8.33
C SER A 93 -8.50 -19.23 -8.34
N THR A 94 -7.88 -20.34 -7.91
CA THR A 94 -8.57 -21.65 -7.79
C THR A 94 -9.64 -21.66 -6.70
N LEU A 95 -9.46 -20.89 -5.63
CA LEU A 95 -10.47 -20.72 -4.58
C LEU A 95 -11.68 -19.97 -5.12
N GLU A 96 -11.46 -18.83 -5.77
CA GLU A 96 -12.53 -18.00 -6.36
C GLU A 96 -13.33 -18.76 -7.44
N SER A 97 -12.64 -19.57 -8.25
CA SER A 97 -13.23 -20.39 -9.31
C SER A 97 -13.77 -21.76 -8.84
N GLN A 98 -13.69 -22.06 -7.54
CA GLN A 98 -14.18 -23.31 -6.96
C GLN A 98 -13.58 -24.56 -7.64
N LEU A 99 -12.27 -24.59 -7.86
CA LEU A 99 -11.55 -25.67 -8.53
C LEU A 99 -10.79 -26.53 -7.52
N SER A 100 -11.50 -27.39 -6.79
CA SER A 100 -10.94 -28.15 -5.66
C SER A 100 -9.75 -29.04 -6.02
N ASN A 101 -9.71 -29.64 -7.22
CA ASN A 101 -8.60 -30.50 -7.63
C ASN A 101 -7.35 -29.67 -7.95
N ALA A 102 -7.51 -28.56 -8.67
CA ALA A 102 -6.42 -27.64 -8.96
C ALA A 102 -5.87 -26.98 -7.68
N LEU A 103 -6.76 -26.64 -6.75
CA LEU A 103 -6.41 -26.10 -5.44
C LEU A 103 -5.51 -27.07 -4.65
N ALA A 104 -5.88 -28.35 -4.56
CA ALA A 104 -5.06 -29.35 -3.86
C ALA A 104 -3.65 -29.50 -4.47
N HIS A 105 -3.56 -29.54 -5.81
CA HIS A 105 -2.27 -29.59 -6.52
C HIS A 105 -1.45 -28.31 -6.28
N GLY A 106 -2.12 -27.16 -6.31
CA GLY A 106 -1.50 -25.86 -6.10
C GLY A 106 -0.88 -25.70 -4.72
N ILE A 107 -1.53 -26.20 -3.67
CA ILE A 107 -1.00 -26.15 -2.30
C ILE A 107 0.24 -27.02 -2.16
N GLN A 108 0.22 -28.23 -2.72
CA GLN A 108 1.40 -29.10 -2.74
C GLN A 108 2.56 -28.43 -3.49
N ARG A 109 2.27 -27.80 -4.64
CA ARG A 109 3.27 -27.10 -5.44
C ARG A 109 3.83 -25.87 -4.71
N LEU A 110 2.97 -25.09 -4.07
CA LEU A 110 3.37 -23.95 -3.22
C LEU A 110 4.32 -24.39 -2.11
N SER A 111 3.99 -25.45 -1.39
CA SER A 111 4.84 -26.00 -0.32
C SER A 111 6.23 -26.40 -0.83
N GLN A 112 6.30 -27.06 -1.99
CA GLN A 112 7.56 -27.45 -2.61
C GLN A 112 8.43 -26.25 -3.02
N VAL A 113 7.84 -25.24 -3.67
CA VAL A 113 8.57 -24.06 -4.15
C VAL A 113 8.96 -23.14 -2.99
N ALA A 114 8.08 -22.96 -1.99
CA ALA A 114 8.37 -22.22 -0.76
C ALA A 114 9.59 -22.77 -0.02
N ALA A 115 9.78 -24.09 -0.02
CA ALA A 115 10.94 -24.72 0.62
C ALA A 115 12.28 -24.44 -0.09
N GLN A 116 12.27 -24.03 -1.36
CA GLN A 116 13.47 -23.83 -2.19
C GLN A 116 13.75 -22.34 -2.48
N THR A 117 12.80 -21.45 -2.20
CA THR A 117 12.89 -20.03 -2.53
C THR A 117 13.68 -19.26 -1.48
N ASN A 118 14.68 -18.50 -1.92
CA ASN A 118 15.46 -17.59 -1.07
C ASN A 118 15.39 -16.11 -1.53
N ASP A 119 14.64 -15.83 -2.60
CA ASP A 119 14.48 -14.46 -3.11
C ASP A 119 13.48 -13.67 -2.27
N VAL A 120 13.96 -12.66 -1.54
CA VAL A 120 13.11 -11.82 -0.68
C VAL A 120 11.99 -11.14 -1.46
N ASN A 121 12.23 -10.74 -2.70
CA ASN A 121 11.20 -10.07 -3.50
C ASN A 121 10.06 -11.04 -3.81
N GLY A 122 10.38 -12.27 -4.22
CA GLY A 122 9.42 -13.36 -4.39
C GLY A 122 8.68 -13.69 -3.09
N LEU A 123 9.38 -13.77 -1.96
CA LEU A 123 8.76 -14.04 -0.65
C LEU A 123 7.73 -12.95 -0.28
N LEU A 124 8.13 -11.68 -0.32
CA LEU A 124 7.27 -10.54 0.02
C LEU A 124 6.08 -10.40 -0.93
N LYS A 125 6.25 -10.71 -2.22
CA LYS A 125 5.16 -10.69 -3.21
C LYS A 125 4.12 -11.78 -2.98
N ALA A 126 4.54 -12.96 -2.50
CA ALA A 126 3.63 -14.10 -2.30
C ALA A 126 2.80 -14.01 -1.01
N ILE A 127 3.32 -13.35 0.04
CA ILE A 127 2.69 -13.26 1.37
C ILE A 127 1.23 -12.76 1.32
N PRO A 128 0.89 -11.65 0.64
CA PRO A 128 -0.50 -11.16 0.60
C PRO A 128 -1.49 -12.19 0.06
N SER A 129 -1.16 -12.83 -1.06
CA SER A 129 -2.04 -13.83 -1.69
C SER A 129 -2.21 -15.08 -0.83
N LEU A 130 -1.16 -15.52 -0.14
CA LEU A 130 -1.25 -16.64 0.82
C LEU A 130 -2.12 -16.30 2.04
N ILE A 131 -2.02 -15.09 2.56
CA ILE A 131 -2.87 -14.64 3.66
C ILE A 131 -4.32 -14.51 3.21
N ASP A 132 -4.58 -14.05 1.99
CA ASP A 132 -5.93 -14.05 1.41
C ASP A 132 -6.47 -15.48 1.22
N ILE A 133 -5.64 -16.43 0.76
CA ILE A 133 -5.98 -17.86 0.72
C ILE A 133 -6.37 -18.36 2.12
N HIS A 134 -5.57 -18.05 3.14
CA HIS A 134 -5.86 -18.42 4.54
C HIS A 134 -7.13 -17.74 5.10
N ARG A 135 -7.41 -16.50 4.70
CA ARG A 135 -8.57 -15.77 5.21
C ARG A 135 -9.88 -16.21 4.56
N TYR A 136 -9.85 -16.50 3.25
CA TYR A 136 -11.03 -16.82 2.46
C TYR A 136 -11.23 -18.32 2.23
N GLY A 137 -10.24 -19.17 2.56
CA GLY A 137 -10.31 -20.64 2.44
C GLY A 137 -11.28 -21.33 3.40
N THR A 138 -11.95 -20.59 4.27
CA THR A 138 -12.81 -21.08 5.38
C THR A 138 -14.07 -21.86 4.95
N ALA A 139 -14.43 -21.86 3.66
CA ALA A 139 -15.64 -22.52 3.20
C ALA A 139 -15.45 -24.01 2.82
N ARG A 140 -14.23 -24.58 2.84
CA ARG A 140 -13.94 -25.90 2.25
C ARG A 140 -12.88 -26.68 3.00
N THR A 141 -12.83 -27.98 2.75
CA THR A 141 -11.90 -29.02 3.26
C THR A 141 -10.43 -28.76 2.86
N LEU A 142 -9.95 -27.55 3.09
CA LEU A 142 -8.54 -27.19 2.99
C LEU A 142 -7.87 -27.48 4.32
N PRO A 143 -6.66 -28.06 4.32
CA PRO A 143 -5.81 -28.04 5.48
C PRO A 143 -5.28 -26.61 5.65
N MET A 144 -6.09 -25.72 6.24
CA MET A 144 -5.72 -24.32 6.49
C MET A 144 -4.42 -24.20 7.30
N ASP A 145 -4.17 -25.20 8.14
CA ASP A 145 -2.93 -25.39 8.89
C ASP A 145 -1.70 -25.48 7.97
N GLU A 146 -1.80 -26.13 6.80
CA GLU A 146 -0.69 -26.20 5.85
C GLU A 146 -0.34 -24.83 5.27
N ILE A 147 -1.36 -24.02 4.96
CA ILE A 147 -1.13 -22.65 4.47
C ILE A 147 -0.54 -21.76 5.56
N ALA A 148 -1.04 -21.87 6.80
CA ALA A 148 -0.47 -21.15 7.94
C ALA A 148 1.01 -21.47 8.14
N VAL A 149 1.39 -22.76 8.07
CA VAL A 149 2.79 -23.20 8.15
C VAL A 149 3.64 -22.62 6.99
N ILE A 150 3.10 -22.54 5.78
CA ILE A 150 3.79 -21.90 4.65
C ILE A 150 3.97 -20.41 4.91
N ILE A 151 2.94 -19.70 5.37
CA ILE A 151 3.00 -18.26 5.68
C ILE A 151 4.07 -17.99 6.74
N GLU A 152 4.07 -18.73 7.85
CA GLU A 152 5.07 -18.55 8.91
C GLU A 152 6.50 -18.83 8.42
N ARG A 153 6.68 -19.87 7.59
CA ARG A 153 7.97 -20.16 6.96
C ARG A 153 8.45 -19.00 6.09
N LEU A 154 7.59 -18.49 5.20
CA LEU A 154 7.97 -17.40 4.29
C LEU A 154 8.26 -16.12 5.08
N ALA A 155 7.48 -15.83 6.12
CA ALA A 155 7.69 -14.69 7.01
C ALA A 155 9.05 -14.80 7.72
N ALA A 156 9.42 -16.00 8.20
CA ALA A 156 10.72 -16.23 8.84
C ALA A 156 11.88 -16.05 7.85
N GLN A 157 11.77 -16.63 6.65
CA GLN A 157 12.76 -16.46 5.59
C GLN A 157 12.88 -15.00 5.16
N ALA A 158 11.76 -14.29 5.01
CA ALA A 158 11.75 -12.88 4.65
C ALA A 158 12.39 -12.01 5.74
N ALA A 159 12.07 -12.25 7.02
CA ALA A 159 12.70 -11.53 8.14
C ALA A 159 14.22 -11.70 8.14
N ILE A 160 14.72 -12.90 7.86
CA ILE A 160 16.16 -13.18 7.82
C ILE A 160 16.81 -12.52 6.60
N ALA A 161 16.21 -12.65 5.41
CA ALA A 161 16.82 -12.20 4.15
C ALA A 161 16.68 -10.69 3.89
N LEU A 162 15.70 -10.02 4.50
CA LEU A 162 15.37 -8.62 4.24
C LEU A 162 16.55 -7.65 4.52
N PRO A 163 17.27 -7.73 5.67
CA PRO A 163 18.44 -6.88 5.91
C PRO A 163 19.55 -7.05 4.86
N TYR A 164 19.74 -8.27 4.34
CA TYR A 164 20.74 -8.54 3.30
C TYR A 164 20.32 -8.01 1.95
N ALA A 165 19.04 -8.18 1.58
CA ALA A 165 18.49 -7.69 0.32
C ALA A 165 18.48 -6.15 0.23
N ALA A 166 18.49 -5.45 1.36
CA ALA A 166 18.55 -4.00 1.43
C ALA A 166 19.96 -3.42 1.24
N HIS A 167 20.99 -4.26 1.15
CA HIS A 167 22.37 -3.81 1.09
C HIS A 167 22.78 -3.39 -0.33
N GLY A 168 23.29 -2.18 -0.48
CA GLY A 168 23.93 -1.73 -1.73
C GLY A 168 22.97 -1.54 -2.92
N ILE A 169 21.67 -1.48 -2.65
CA ILE A 169 20.62 -1.29 -3.66
C ILE A 169 20.51 0.17 -4.10
N ASP A 170 20.06 0.39 -5.33
CA ASP A 170 19.81 1.72 -5.87
C ASP A 170 18.43 2.29 -5.45
N ALA A 171 18.10 3.48 -5.93
CA ALA A 171 16.84 4.16 -5.59
C ALA A 171 15.60 3.46 -6.17
N GLU A 172 15.68 2.86 -7.35
CA GLU A 172 14.57 2.15 -7.99
C GLU A 172 14.28 0.83 -7.26
N GLU A 173 15.35 0.09 -6.95
CA GLU A 173 15.29 -1.14 -6.15
C GLU A 173 14.76 -0.87 -4.74
N ALA A 174 15.21 0.21 -4.08
CA ALA A 174 14.72 0.60 -2.76
C ALA A 174 13.24 0.99 -2.77
N ALA A 175 12.79 1.70 -3.81
CA ALA A 175 11.38 2.03 -3.98
C ALA A 175 10.53 0.76 -4.18
N ALA A 176 10.98 -0.17 -5.02
CA ALA A 176 10.30 -1.44 -5.25
C ALA A 176 10.23 -2.28 -3.96
N LEU A 177 11.35 -2.43 -3.24
CA LEU A 177 11.40 -3.19 -1.99
C LEU A 177 10.53 -2.55 -0.89
N SER A 178 10.49 -1.23 -0.78
CA SER A 178 9.62 -0.51 0.17
C SER A 178 8.14 -0.82 -0.08
N GLN A 179 7.70 -0.85 -1.35
CA GLN A 179 6.32 -1.19 -1.69
C GLN A 179 5.98 -2.64 -1.37
N LEU A 180 6.90 -3.58 -1.62
CA LEU A 180 6.72 -4.98 -1.28
C LEU A 180 6.65 -5.18 0.24
N LEU A 181 7.54 -4.54 0.98
CA LEU A 181 7.57 -4.57 2.44
C LEU A 181 6.26 -4.05 3.04
N LEU A 182 5.76 -2.90 2.55
CA LEU A 182 4.48 -2.34 3.01
C LEU A 182 3.31 -3.27 2.77
N LYS A 183 3.23 -3.88 1.57
CA LYS A 183 2.15 -4.81 1.22
C LYS A 183 2.20 -6.07 2.08
N ALA A 184 3.38 -6.66 2.26
CA ALA A 184 3.57 -7.84 3.09
C ALA A 184 3.24 -7.55 4.57
N HIS A 185 3.71 -6.42 5.11
CA HIS A 185 3.43 -6.04 6.49
C HIS A 185 1.93 -5.84 6.75
N ARG A 186 1.23 -5.12 5.87
CA ARG A 186 -0.24 -4.96 5.95
C ARG A 186 -0.98 -6.28 5.87
N ALA A 187 -0.45 -7.25 5.12
CA ALA A 187 -1.03 -8.58 5.07
C ALA A 187 -0.85 -9.30 6.41
N PHE A 188 0.32 -9.17 7.06
CA PHE A 188 0.53 -9.70 8.41
C PHE A 188 -0.40 -9.11 9.47
N ASP A 189 -0.92 -7.89 9.31
CA ASP A 189 -1.98 -7.37 10.20
C ASP A 189 -3.29 -8.18 10.13
N LEU A 190 -3.47 -8.96 9.07
CA LEU A 190 -4.64 -9.81 8.83
C LEU A 190 -4.38 -11.29 9.19
N PHE A 191 -3.17 -11.63 9.65
CA PHE A 191 -2.76 -12.98 9.99
C PHE A 191 -2.07 -13.00 11.36
N ASP A 192 -2.49 -13.91 12.24
CA ASP A 192 -1.89 -13.98 13.57
C ASP A 192 -0.55 -14.73 13.53
N LEU A 193 0.53 -13.99 13.27
CA LEU A 193 1.89 -14.53 13.39
C LEU A 193 2.20 -14.88 14.85
N SER A 194 2.90 -16.00 15.06
CA SER A 194 3.50 -16.34 16.34
C SER A 194 4.37 -15.20 16.90
N ASP A 195 4.36 -15.05 18.22
CA ASP A 195 5.02 -13.92 18.91
C ASP A 195 6.52 -13.84 18.61
N ASP A 196 7.22 -14.99 18.59
CA ASP A 196 8.65 -15.05 18.25
C ASP A 196 8.91 -14.55 16.82
N LEU A 197 8.05 -14.94 15.89
CA LEU A 197 8.18 -14.56 14.49
C LEU A 197 7.85 -13.07 14.28
N ARG A 198 6.83 -12.57 14.98
CA ARG A 198 6.51 -11.14 15.03
C ARG A 198 7.69 -10.33 15.58
N CYS A 199 8.34 -10.80 16.64
CA CYS A 199 9.55 -10.18 17.19
C CYS A 199 10.70 -10.18 16.17
N ASN A 200 10.94 -11.30 15.48
CA ASN A 200 11.97 -11.42 14.46
C ASN A 200 11.70 -10.49 13.26
N TRP A 201 10.45 -10.38 12.82
CA TRP A 201 10.04 -9.47 11.75
C TRP A 201 10.33 -8.01 12.12
N TRP A 202 9.94 -7.58 13.33
CA TRP A 202 10.22 -6.22 13.79
C TRP A 202 11.70 -5.95 14.01
N SER A 203 12.47 -6.95 14.45
CA SER A 203 13.93 -6.88 14.54
C SER A 203 14.56 -6.66 13.16
N ALA A 204 14.11 -7.38 12.13
CA ALA A 204 14.57 -7.18 10.75
C ALA A 204 14.29 -5.76 10.24
N ILE A 205 13.07 -5.24 10.50
CA ILE A 205 12.73 -3.85 10.16
C ILE A 205 13.61 -2.84 10.91
N TRP A 206 13.90 -3.08 12.19
CA TRP A 206 14.76 -2.20 12.98
C TRP A 206 16.20 -2.18 12.48
N GLN A 207 16.76 -3.34 12.11
CA GLN A 207 18.07 -3.44 11.50
C GLN A 207 18.17 -2.53 10.26
N LEU A 208 17.14 -2.52 9.41
CA LEU A 208 17.10 -1.62 8.25
C LEU A 208 17.16 -0.14 8.64
N ILE A 209 16.55 0.26 9.76
CA ILE A 209 16.55 1.64 10.26
C ILE A 209 17.94 2.03 10.79
N GLU A 210 18.61 1.12 11.51
CA GLU A 210 19.92 1.38 12.14
C GLU A 210 21.09 1.32 11.17
N HIS A 211 21.05 0.41 10.19
CA HIS A 211 22.15 0.20 9.26
C HIS A 211 22.37 1.42 8.35
N SER A 212 23.60 1.94 8.34
CA SER A 212 23.99 3.09 7.53
C SER A 212 24.00 2.83 6.02
N SER A 213 24.10 1.56 5.62
CA SER A 213 24.12 1.11 4.22
C SER A 213 22.73 0.95 3.60
N SER A 214 21.66 1.01 4.39
CA SER A 214 20.29 0.97 3.89
C SER A 214 19.97 2.23 3.10
N HIS A 215 19.33 2.05 1.95
CA HIS A 215 18.83 3.18 1.16
C HIS A 215 17.81 4.01 1.95
N LYS A 216 17.91 5.34 1.90
CA LYS A 216 17.14 6.25 2.75
C LYS A 216 15.62 6.13 2.60
N GLN A 217 15.14 5.82 1.41
CA GLN A 217 13.71 5.57 1.19
C GLN A 217 13.19 4.37 1.98
N LEU A 218 13.96 3.27 2.00
CA LEU A 218 13.61 2.08 2.77
C LEU A 218 13.63 2.37 4.27
N VAL A 219 14.64 3.12 4.74
CA VAL A 219 14.72 3.59 6.14
C VAL A 219 13.47 4.39 6.52
N GLY A 220 13.04 5.32 5.65
CA GLY A 220 11.81 6.10 5.88
C GLY A 220 10.57 5.21 5.95
N CYS A 221 10.45 4.24 5.05
CA CYS A 221 9.35 3.28 5.02
C CYS A 221 9.31 2.42 6.30
N CYS A 222 10.44 1.86 6.72
CA CYS A 222 10.55 1.08 7.95
C CYS A 222 10.22 1.91 9.20
N ALA A 223 10.69 3.17 9.24
CA ALA A 223 10.35 4.10 10.31
C ALA A 223 8.84 4.41 10.34
N TYR A 224 8.18 4.54 9.18
CA TYR A 224 6.73 4.68 9.15
C TYR A 224 6.04 3.46 9.78
N LEU A 225 6.46 2.24 9.44
CA LEU A 225 5.88 1.03 10.02
C LEU A 225 6.02 0.99 11.55
N TRP A 226 7.21 1.33 12.07
CA TRP A 226 7.46 1.43 13.51
C TRP A 226 6.59 2.49 14.19
N TYR A 227 6.42 3.64 13.56
CA TYR A 227 5.55 4.70 14.06
C TYR A 227 4.07 4.27 14.07
N ALA A 228 3.60 3.63 12.99
CA ALA A 228 2.22 3.18 12.86
C ALA A 228 1.85 2.15 13.95
N ASP A 229 2.79 1.29 14.33
CA ASP A 229 2.62 0.31 15.42
C ASP A 229 2.99 0.87 16.81
N SER A 230 3.20 2.20 16.94
CA SER A 230 3.55 2.88 18.20
C SER A 230 4.78 2.30 18.93
N ARG A 231 5.81 1.89 18.16
CA ARG A 231 7.03 1.24 18.71
C ARG A 231 8.14 2.20 19.10
N PHE A 232 8.13 3.42 18.58
CA PHE A 232 9.09 4.43 19.00
C PHE A 232 8.81 4.89 20.43
N LYS A 233 9.87 5.05 21.22
CA LYS A 233 9.83 5.85 22.43
C LYS A 233 9.86 7.34 22.07
N ASP A 234 9.31 8.16 22.94
CA ASP A 234 9.00 9.59 22.72
C ASP A 234 9.94 10.34 21.75
N ASP A 235 11.23 10.40 22.06
CA ASP A 235 12.19 11.20 21.29
C ASP A 235 12.94 10.42 20.20
N GLU A 236 12.79 9.10 20.11
CA GLU A 236 13.51 8.27 19.12
C GLU A 236 13.16 8.65 17.68
N LEU A 237 11.88 8.88 17.41
CA LEU A 237 11.42 9.34 16.09
C LEU A 237 12.02 10.71 15.74
N LYS A 238 12.05 11.64 16.70
CA LYS A 238 12.63 12.98 16.49
C LYS A 238 14.13 12.90 16.23
N HIS A 239 14.85 12.06 16.96
CA HIS A 239 16.27 11.82 16.73
C HIS A 239 16.54 11.22 15.35
N LEU A 240 15.71 10.26 14.91
CA LEU A 240 15.83 9.67 13.58
C LEU A 240 15.61 10.70 12.48
N PHE A 241 14.62 11.57 12.62
CA PHE A 241 14.36 12.67 11.70
C PHE A 241 15.47 13.72 11.71
N GLY A 242 15.93 14.14 12.89
CA GLY A 242 17.05 15.08 13.03
C GLY A 242 18.32 14.55 12.39
N LYS A 243 18.59 13.25 12.46
CA LYS A 243 19.71 12.58 11.77
C LYS A 243 19.55 12.62 10.25
N ASN A 244 18.41 12.16 9.73
CA ASN A 244 18.21 11.95 8.29
C ASN A 244 17.84 13.21 7.50
N LEU A 245 17.38 14.27 8.17
CA LEU A 245 17.11 15.59 7.57
C LEU A 245 18.14 16.66 8.00
N SER A 246 19.28 16.25 8.55
CA SER A 246 20.36 17.18 8.89
C SER A 246 21.05 17.73 7.65
N ALA A 247 21.66 18.92 7.79
CA ALA A 247 22.45 19.55 6.73
C ALA A 247 23.68 18.72 6.29
N ALA A 248 24.09 17.72 7.07
CA ALA A 248 25.20 16.82 6.74
C ALA A 248 24.81 15.72 5.74
N ILE A 249 23.50 15.49 5.52
CA ILE A 249 22.99 14.47 4.59
C ILE A 249 22.75 15.11 3.22
N PRO A 250 23.15 14.46 2.11
CA PRO A 250 22.82 14.94 0.77
C PRO A 250 21.32 15.16 0.60
N VAL A 251 20.92 16.29 0.00
CA VAL A 251 19.50 16.68 -0.13
C VAL A 251 18.65 15.57 -0.76
N GLN A 252 19.16 14.92 -1.81
CA GLN A 252 18.46 13.82 -2.47
C GLN A 252 18.23 12.63 -1.53
N SER A 253 19.22 12.27 -0.70
CA SER A 253 19.10 11.22 0.30
C SER A 253 18.09 11.57 1.41
N ALA A 254 18.09 12.83 1.87
CA ALA A 254 17.10 13.34 2.82
C ALA A 254 15.69 13.31 2.23
N ALA A 255 15.54 13.67 0.94
CA ALA A 255 14.28 13.63 0.22
C ALA A 255 13.76 12.19 0.07
N TYR A 256 14.63 11.21 -0.21
CA TYR A 256 14.24 9.80 -0.23
C TYR A 256 13.72 9.33 1.13
N PHE A 257 14.38 9.68 2.24
CA PHE A 257 13.87 9.37 3.59
C PHE A 257 12.51 10.01 3.84
N PHE A 258 12.36 11.30 3.49
CA PHE A 258 11.11 12.03 3.62
C PHE A 258 9.97 11.33 2.85
N GLU A 259 10.21 10.94 1.60
CA GLU A 259 9.23 10.22 0.80
C GLU A 259 8.87 8.87 1.41
N GLY A 260 9.88 8.10 1.82
CA GLY A 260 9.69 6.77 2.40
C GLY A 260 8.78 6.80 3.63
N PHE A 261 8.93 7.82 4.50
CA PHE A 261 8.11 7.95 5.70
C PHE A 261 6.73 8.55 5.40
N PHE A 262 6.67 9.68 4.70
CA PHE A 262 5.41 10.42 4.55
C PHE A 262 4.55 9.95 3.37
N GLY A 263 5.05 9.07 2.50
CA GLY A 263 4.27 8.51 1.40
C GLY A 263 2.91 7.95 1.84
N GLU A 264 2.87 7.23 2.98
CA GLU A 264 1.65 6.65 3.55
C GLU A 264 1.15 7.39 4.81
N ALA A 265 1.86 8.43 5.23
CA ALA A 265 1.75 9.01 6.57
C ALA A 265 1.78 10.54 6.58
N ALA A 266 1.48 11.20 5.47
CA ALA A 266 1.52 12.67 5.38
C ALA A 266 0.69 13.35 6.49
N GLN A 267 -0.40 12.70 6.94
CA GLN A 267 -1.26 13.15 8.02
C GLN A 267 -0.56 13.25 9.39
N VAL A 268 0.56 12.53 9.60
CA VAL A 268 1.35 12.58 10.86
C VAL A 268 1.82 14.00 11.17
N LEU A 269 2.15 14.79 10.15
CA LEU A 269 2.58 16.18 10.28
C LEU A 269 1.55 17.08 10.98
N ARG A 270 0.27 16.69 10.97
CA ARG A 270 -0.80 17.43 11.64
C ARG A 270 -0.79 17.22 13.15
N TYR A 271 -0.49 16.00 13.58
CA TYR A 271 -0.56 15.60 14.98
C TYR A 271 0.77 15.86 15.69
N GLU A 272 1.88 15.59 15.02
CA GLU A 272 3.22 15.72 15.57
C GLU A 272 3.87 17.07 15.25
N LYS A 273 3.57 18.08 16.08
CA LYS A 273 4.10 19.45 15.91
C LYS A 273 5.63 19.52 15.93
N SER A 274 6.27 18.64 16.69
CA SER A 274 7.73 18.56 16.78
C SER A 274 8.34 18.08 15.46
N LEU A 275 7.75 17.05 14.85
CA LEU A 275 8.14 16.51 13.56
C LEU A 275 7.94 17.54 12.44
N LEU A 276 6.80 18.22 12.45
CA LEU A 276 6.51 19.32 11.54
C LEU A 276 7.57 20.43 11.63
N ALA A 277 8.06 20.75 12.83
CA ALA A 277 9.11 21.73 13.01
C ALA A 277 10.44 21.30 12.39
N ILE A 278 10.85 20.04 12.55
CA ILE A 278 12.07 19.48 11.94
C ILE A 278 11.98 19.53 10.42
N VAL A 279 10.85 19.06 9.86
CA VAL A 279 10.61 19.08 8.41
C VAL A 279 10.61 20.51 7.87
N ASN A 280 9.93 21.44 8.54
CA ASN A 280 9.88 22.84 8.12
C ASN A 280 11.28 23.48 8.18
N GLN A 281 12.07 23.20 9.20
CA GLN A 281 13.44 23.70 9.29
C GLN A 281 14.31 23.16 8.15
N TRP A 282 14.23 21.87 7.85
CA TRP A 282 14.95 21.27 6.73
C TRP A 282 14.59 21.92 5.39
N ILE A 283 13.28 22.08 5.11
CA ILE A 283 12.81 22.74 3.87
C ILE A 283 13.33 24.18 3.77
N GLN A 284 13.36 24.93 4.87
CA GLN A 284 13.86 26.31 4.90
C GLN A 284 15.37 26.43 4.69
N GLN A 285 16.12 25.34 4.89
CA GLN A 285 17.57 25.30 4.69
C GLN A 285 17.96 24.88 3.27
N LEU A 286 17.00 24.45 2.43
CA LEU A 286 17.27 24.07 1.06
C LEU A 286 17.57 25.30 0.20
N GLU A 287 18.64 25.20 -0.59
CA GLU A 287 18.91 26.14 -1.68
C GLU A 287 17.80 26.09 -2.74
N GLU A 288 17.58 27.18 -3.47
CA GLU A 288 16.47 27.31 -4.43
C GLU A 288 16.46 26.19 -5.47
N ASP A 289 17.59 25.90 -6.10
CA ASP A 289 17.70 24.85 -7.12
C ASP A 289 17.36 23.47 -6.54
N LYS A 290 17.85 23.17 -5.34
CA LYS A 290 17.58 21.90 -4.64
C LYS A 290 16.15 21.78 -4.15
N PHE A 291 15.55 22.89 -3.73
CA PHE A 291 14.13 22.93 -3.42
C PHE A 291 13.28 22.63 -4.66
N ILE A 292 13.60 23.22 -5.82
CA ILE A 292 12.91 22.98 -7.09
C ILE A 292 13.03 21.51 -7.51
N GLU A 293 14.22 20.91 -7.39
CA GLU A 293 14.45 19.48 -7.65
C GLU A 293 13.55 18.57 -6.79
N CYS A 294 13.24 18.96 -5.54
CA CYS A 294 12.39 18.20 -4.62
C CYS A 294 10.87 18.41 -4.81
N LEU A 295 10.43 19.41 -5.58
CA LEU A 295 9.00 19.73 -5.74
C LEU A 295 8.13 18.56 -6.25
N PRO A 296 8.55 17.73 -7.23
CA PRO A 296 7.75 16.58 -7.67
C PRO A 296 7.49 15.59 -6.54
N LEU A 297 8.48 15.38 -5.68
CA LEU A 297 8.40 14.49 -4.54
C LEU A 297 7.46 15.05 -3.46
N PHE A 298 7.61 16.33 -3.10
CA PHE A 298 6.68 16.98 -2.17
C PHE A 298 5.26 16.94 -2.69
N ARG A 299 5.04 17.22 -3.97
CA ARG A 299 3.73 17.12 -4.60
C ARG A 299 3.16 15.71 -4.42
N ARG A 300 3.92 14.66 -4.71
CA ARG A 300 3.47 13.27 -4.54
C ARG A 300 3.07 12.96 -3.10
N VAL A 301 3.90 13.32 -2.12
CA VAL A 301 3.63 13.08 -0.70
C VAL A 301 2.37 13.82 -0.24
N PHE A 302 2.26 15.12 -0.55
CA PHE A 302 1.12 15.94 -0.09
C PHE A 302 -0.14 15.75 -0.94
N MET A 303 -0.06 15.10 -2.10
CA MET A 303 -1.24 14.73 -2.89
C MET A 303 -2.14 13.72 -2.17
N ASN A 304 -1.56 12.90 -1.27
CA ASN A 304 -2.32 11.93 -0.48
C ASN A 304 -3.17 12.56 0.63
N LEU A 305 -2.89 13.82 0.99
CA LEU A 305 -3.72 14.58 1.93
C LEU A 305 -4.98 15.11 1.24
N ASP A 306 -6.11 15.11 1.93
CA ASP A 306 -7.32 15.77 1.47
C ASP A 306 -7.24 17.31 1.60
N ALA A 307 -8.25 18.02 1.09
CA ALA A 307 -8.27 19.48 1.11
C ALA A 307 -8.27 20.08 2.54
N LEU A 308 -8.95 19.43 3.49
CA LEU A 308 -9.04 19.88 4.88
C LEU A 308 -7.72 19.65 5.62
N GLU A 309 -7.08 18.52 5.37
CA GLU A 309 -5.77 18.17 5.93
C GLU A 309 -4.70 19.15 5.47
N ARG A 310 -4.67 19.49 4.17
CA ARG A 310 -3.75 20.51 3.63
C ARG A 310 -4.00 21.88 4.26
N GLN A 311 -5.27 22.29 4.39
CA GLN A 311 -5.62 23.57 5.01
C GLN A 311 -5.18 23.61 6.49
N SER A 312 -5.40 22.52 7.23
CA SER A 312 -4.99 22.40 8.63
C SER A 312 -3.48 22.50 8.81
N LEU A 313 -2.70 21.81 7.95
CA LEU A 313 -1.23 21.92 7.94
C LEU A 313 -0.76 23.34 7.64
N LEU A 314 -1.33 23.99 6.62
CA LEU A 314 -1.00 25.38 6.28
C LEU A 314 -1.29 26.33 7.45
N HIS A 315 -2.45 26.17 8.10
CA HIS A 315 -2.81 26.98 9.25
C HIS A 315 -1.88 26.76 10.45
N ALA A 316 -1.46 25.51 10.71
CA ALA A 316 -0.47 25.20 11.75
C ALA A 316 0.88 25.90 11.49
N LEU A 317 1.30 26.01 10.23
CA LEU A 317 2.53 26.72 9.84
C LEU A 317 2.38 28.24 9.94
N ILE A 318 1.25 28.79 9.50
CA ILE A 318 0.99 30.24 9.47
C ILE A 318 0.76 30.80 10.88
N ASN A 319 0.00 30.12 11.74
CA ASN A 319 -0.25 30.61 13.10
C ASN A 319 1.00 30.63 13.99
N LYS A 320 2.00 29.81 13.67
CA LYS A 320 3.31 29.88 14.32
C LYS A 320 4.04 31.21 14.01
N LYS A 321 3.81 31.80 12.83
CA LYS A 321 4.27 33.17 12.50
C LYS A 321 3.44 34.25 13.21
N GLN A 322 2.13 34.03 13.41
CA GLN A 322 1.26 35.02 14.05
C GLN A 322 1.40 35.12 15.57
N GLN A 323 1.85 34.07 16.27
CA GLN A 323 2.18 34.16 17.71
C GLN A 323 3.37 35.07 18.03
N GLY A 324 4.13 35.51 17.03
CA GLY A 324 5.21 36.51 17.17
C GLY A 324 4.88 37.89 16.55
N GLN A 325 3.69 38.08 15.99
CA GLN A 325 3.25 39.38 15.50
C GLN A 325 2.23 39.97 16.48
N GLU A 326 2.71 40.84 17.38
CA GLU A 326 1.84 41.82 18.00
C GLU A 326 1.16 42.62 16.89
N TYR A 327 -0.15 42.45 16.71
CA TYR A 327 -0.94 43.37 15.91
C TYR A 327 -0.91 44.74 16.60
N ARG A 328 0.03 45.61 16.20
CA ARG A 328 -0.04 47.02 16.56
C ARG A 328 -1.20 47.63 15.79
N MET A 329 -2.31 47.85 16.47
CA MET A 329 -3.31 48.79 15.96
C MET A 329 -2.62 50.14 15.75
N LEU A 330 -2.50 50.57 14.49
CA LEU A 330 -2.02 51.88 14.13
C LEU A 330 -3.14 52.89 14.44
N THR A 331 -3.34 53.20 15.71
CA THR A 331 -4.44 54.03 16.22
C THR A 331 -4.49 55.42 15.60
N HIS A 332 -3.35 55.94 15.13
CA HIS A 332 -3.27 57.20 14.40
C HIS A 332 -3.94 57.18 13.01
N ILE A 333 -4.22 55.98 12.46
CA ILE A 333 -4.86 55.80 11.15
C ILE A 333 -6.38 55.62 11.30
N LEU A 334 -6.88 55.33 12.51
CA LEU A 334 -8.33 55.21 12.78
C LEU A 334 -9.16 56.40 12.28
N PRO A 335 -8.74 57.67 12.43
CA PRO A 335 -9.48 58.82 11.89
C PRO A 335 -9.50 58.85 10.35
N VAL A 336 -8.42 58.42 9.71
CA VAL A 336 -8.33 58.35 8.24
C VAL A 336 -9.22 57.22 7.72
N TRP A 337 -9.23 56.09 8.41
CA TRP A 337 -10.03 54.92 8.05
C TRP A 337 -11.54 55.18 8.22
N SER A 338 -11.96 55.88 9.28
CA SER A 338 -13.36 56.25 9.46
C SER A 338 -13.84 57.23 8.38
N GLN A 339 -12.98 58.17 7.97
CA GLN A 339 -13.26 59.12 6.90
C GLN A 339 -13.36 58.43 5.54
N GLN A 340 -12.48 57.46 5.26
CA GLN A 340 -12.56 56.63 4.05
C GLN A 340 -13.80 55.72 4.03
N MET A 341 -14.18 55.13 5.15
CA MET A 341 -15.41 54.32 5.25
C MET A 341 -16.67 55.14 4.97
N GLN A 342 -16.72 56.41 5.38
CA GLN A 342 -17.83 57.30 5.02
C GLN A 342 -17.87 57.61 3.53
N GLN A 343 -16.72 57.85 2.89
CA GLN A 343 -16.63 58.07 1.44
C GLN A 343 -17.03 56.82 0.65
N VAL A 344 -16.58 55.64 1.08
CA VAL A 344 -16.98 54.36 0.48
C VAL A 344 -18.47 54.10 0.68
N GLY A 345 -19.01 54.39 1.87
CA GLY A 345 -20.45 54.29 2.13
C GLY A 345 -21.29 55.20 1.23
N ALA A 346 -20.82 56.43 0.96
CA ALA A 346 -21.48 57.36 0.06
C ALA A 346 -21.58 56.85 -1.38
N LEU A 347 -20.55 56.14 -1.87
CA LEU A 347 -20.53 55.51 -3.20
C LEU A 347 -21.58 54.39 -3.37
N PHE A 348 -22.06 53.81 -2.27
CA PHE A 348 -23.11 52.80 -2.28
C PHE A 348 -24.52 53.36 -2.03
N THR A 349 -24.65 54.67 -1.77
CA THR A 349 -25.94 55.33 -1.52
C THR A 349 -26.41 56.23 -2.66
N GLU A 350 -25.57 56.53 -3.65
CA GLU A 350 -25.99 57.26 -4.86
C GLU A 350 -26.53 56.30 -5.95
N GLU A 351 -27.71 55.72 -5.68
CA GLU A 351 -28.68 55.31 -6.72
C GLU A 351 -30.10 55.46 -6.16
N THR A 352 -30.62 56.69 -6.17
CA THR A 352 -32.08 56.94 -6.26
C THR A 352 -32.28 58.20 -7.11
N VAL A 353 -32.52 57.99 -8.40
CA VAL A 353 -33.28 58.92 -9.25
C VAL A 353 -34.67 58.32 -9.42
#